data_AF-A0A7X7WQ68-F1
#
_entry.id   AF-A0A7X7WQ68-F1
#
_cell.length_a   1.000
_cell.length_b   1.000
_cell.length_c   1.000
_cell.angle_alpha   90.00
_cell.angle_beta   90.00
_cell.angle_gamma   90.00
#
_symmetry.space_group_name_H-M   'P 1'
#
loop_
_entity.id
_entity.type
_entity.pdbx_description
1 polymer ?
#
loop_
_entity_poly.entity_id
_entity_poly.type
_entity_poly.pdbx_seq_one_letter_code
_entity_poly.pdbx_strand_id
1 'polypeptide(L)' 'MYNNQNELHTLKSYLKYGDIKKIAALSGFHYVTVINMLKGKYKMHPLVFETLNKLVEERRKHIDDELKHSIL' A
#
# COMPACT_ATOMS: atom_id res chain seq x y z
N MET A 1 8.46 2.41 19.92
CA MET A 1 8.30 1.54 18.74
C MET A 1 7.00 1.97 18.07
N TYR A 2 7.07 2.48 16.83
CA TYR A 2 5.90 3.01 16.11
C TYR A 2 4.83 1.92 15.95
N ASN A 3 3.57 2.30 16.16
CA ASN A 3 2.41 1.42 16.23
C ASN A 3 1.94 0.98 14.81
N ASN A 4 2.86 0.41 14.04
CA ASN A 4 2.75 0.09 12.60
C ASN A 4 1.60 -0.88 12.25
N GLN A 5 0.98 -1.55 13.22
CA GLN A 5 -0.07 -2.54 12.94
C GLN A 5 -1.40 -1.90 12.54
N ASN A 6 -1.83 -0.84 13.23
CA ASN A 6 -3.06 -0.13 12.89
C ASN A 6 -2.94 0.63 11.56
N GLU A 7 -1.76 1.21 11.32
CA GLU A 7 -1.45 1.89 10.08
C GLU A 7 -1.39 0.92 8.90
N LEU A 8 -0.70 -0.22 9.05
CA LEU A 8 -0.68 -1.27 8.02
C LEU A 8 -2.07 -1.85 7.77
N HIS A 9 -2.89 -2.03 8.81
CA HIS A 9 -4.27 -2.50 8.65
C HIS A 9 -5.08 -1.52 7.80
N THR A 10 -4.97 -0.22 8.09
CA THR A 10 -5.58 0.85 7.31
C THR A 10 -5.08 0.87 5.88
N LEU A 11 -3.77 0.86 5.64
CA LEU A 11 -3.20 0.87 4.29
C LEU A 11 -3.66 -0.34 3.46
N LYS A 12 -3.78 -1.51 4.09
CA LYS A 12 -4.25 -2.72 3.42
C LYS A 12 -5.71 -2.64 2.95
N SER A 13 -6.58 -1.89 3.63
CA SER A 13 -7.98 -1.75 3.20
C SER A 13 -8.11 -0.95 1.90
N TYR A 14 -7.12 -0.12 1.57
CA TYR A 14 -7.07 0.62 0.31
C TYR A 14 -6.54 -0.20 -0.86
N LEU A 15 -5.99 -1.40 -0.65
CA LEU A 15 -5.41 -2.21 -1.71
C LEU A 15 -6.48 -2.82 -2.62
N LYS A 16 -6.25 -2.74 -3.93
CA LYS A 16 -7.06 -3.33 -5.00
C LYS A 16 -6.39 -4.58 -5.57
N TYR A 17 -7.17 -5.35 -6.34
CA TYR A 17 -6.63 -6.48 -7.08
C TYR A 17 -5.48 -6.05 -7.99
N GLY A 18 -4.36 -6.77 -7.94
CA GLY A 18 -3.16 -6.46 -8.71
C GLY A 18 -2.16 -5.52 -8.03
N ASP A 19 -2.53 -4.78 -6.99
CA ASP A 19 -1.61 -3.85 -6.32
C ASP A 19 -0.44 -4.58 -5.66
N ILE A 20 -0.65 -5.78 -5.10
CA ILE A 20 0.42 -6.57 -4.50
C ILE A 20 1.49 -6.93 -5.55
N LYS A 21 1.09 -7.18 -6.81
CA LYS A 21 2.04 -7.40 -7.92
C LYS A 21 2.82 -6.13 -8.25
N LYS A 22 2.16 -4.98 -8.25
CA LYS A 22 2.81 -3.67 -8.45
C LYS A 22 3.81 -3.37 -7.33
N ILE A 23 3.41 -3.58 -6.07
CA ILE A 23 4.30 -3.40 -4.91
C ILE A 23 5.51 -4.31 -5.03
N ALA A 24 5.33 -5.57 -5.38
CA ALA A 24 6.44 -6.51 -5.60
C ALA A 24 7.39 -6.01 -6.70
N ALA A 25 6.86 -5.60 -7.86
CA ALA A 25 7.66 -5.08 -8.96
C ALA A 25 8.44 -3.81 -8.59
N LEU A 26 7.80 -2.86 -7.90
CA LEU A 26 8.40 -1.57 -7.54
C LEU A 26 9.38 -1.66 -6.37
N SER A 27 9.15 -2.57 -5.43
CA SER A 27 10.02 -2.75 -4.26
C SER A 27 11.18 -3.72 -4.50
N GLY A 28 11.19 -4.44 -5.63
CA GLY A 28 12.20 -5.45 -5.96
C GLY A 28 12.06 -6.77 -5.19
N PHE A 29 10.94 -6.98 -4.50
CA PHE A 29 10.68 -8.20 -3.74
C PHE A 29 9.83 -9.18 -4.55
N HIS A 30 10.08 -10.48 -4.34
CA HIS A 30 9.22 -11.51 -4.92
C HIS A 30 7.77 -11.38 -4.40
N TYR A 31 6.80 -11.63 -5.26
CA TYR A 31 5.36 -11.49 -4.95
C TYR A 31 4.93 -12.21 -3.66
N VAL A 32 5.40 -13.45 -3.48
CA VAL A 32 5.10 -14.25 -2.28
C VAL A 32 5.68 -13.63 -1.01
N THR A 33 6.87 -13.02 -1.09
CA THR A 33 7.52 -12.34 0.03
C THR A 33 6.71 -11.13 0.48
N VAL A 34 6.24 -10.32 -0.47
CA VAL A 34 5.37 -9.17 -0.19
C VAL A 34 4.05 -9.63 0.47
N ILE A 35 3.43 -10.70 -0.01
CA ILE A 35 2.23 -11.26 0.62
C ILE A 35 2.50 -11.63 2.08
N ASN A 36 3.60 -12.34 2.35
CA ASN A 36 3.93 -12.78 3.70
C ASN A 36 4.24 -11.61 4.64
N MET A 37 4.86 -10.54 4.14
CA MET A 37 5.04 -9.29 4.89
C MET A 37 3.69 -8.61 5.19
N LEU A 38 2.80 -8.48 4.21
CA LEU A 38 1.46 -7.88 4.40
C LEU A 38 0.55 -8.72 5.31
N LYS A 39 0.78 -10.05 5.38
CA LYS A 39 0.09 -10.96 6.31
C LYS A 39 0.72 -10.98 7.71
N GLY A 40 1.83 -10.26 7.94
CA GLY A 40 2.55 -10.26 9.21
C GLY A 40 3.33 -11.55 9.50
N LYS A 41 3.45 -12.46 8.52
CA LYS A 41 4.26 -13.68 8.64
C LYS A 41 5.75 -13.36 8.57
N TYR A 42 6.12 -12.34 7.81
CA TYR A 42 7.48 -11.81 7.75
C TYR A 42 7.52 -10.38 8.28
N LYS A 43 8.68 -9.98 8.81
CA LYS A 43 8.93 -8.58 9.18
C LYS A 43 8.78 -7.71 7.94
N MET A 44 8.00 -6.64 8.06
CA MET A 44 7.81 -5.67 6.98
C MET A 44 9.13 -5.01 6.61
N HIS A 45 9.48 -5.03 5.33
CA HIS A 45 10.65 -4.31 4.83
C HIS A 45 10.31 -2.83 4.58
N PRO A 46 11.18 -1.86 4.95
CA PRO A 46 10.92 -0.44 4.75
C PRO A 46 10.54 -0.07 3.32
N LEU A 47 11.25 -0.60 2.31
CA LEU A 47 10.93 -0.35 0.90
C LEU A 47 9.53 -0.85 0.50
N VAL A 48 9.10 -2.00 1.02
CA VAL A 48 7.76 -2.54 0.74
C VAL A 48 6.70 -1.64 1.38
N PHE A 49 6.96 -1.16 2.60
CA PHE A 49 6.06 -0.25 3.30
C PHE A 49 5.97 1.12 2.61
N GLU A 50 7.11 1.70 2.20
CA GLU A 50 7.15 2.97 1.48
C GLU A 50 6.40 2.87 0.14
N THR A 51 6.60 1.77 -0.60
CA THR A 51 5.90 1.52 -1.87
C THR A 51 4.39 1.39 -1.66
N LEU A 52 3.98 0.66 -0.61
CA LEU A 52 2.57 0.56 -0.21
C LEU A 52 2.00 1.94 0.09
N ASN A 53 2.69 2.75 0.90
CA ASN A 53 2.19 4.05 1.30
C ASN A 53 2.04 4.99 0.10
N LYS A 54 3.07 5.11 -0.77
CA LYS A 54 3.00 5.91 -2.00
C LYS A 54 1.83 5.50 -2.90
N LEU A 55 1.61 4.20 -3.06
CA LEU A 55 0.50 3.70 -3.88
C LEU A 55 -0.87 4.10 -3.32
N VAL A 56 -1.04 4.07 -1.99
CA VAL A 56 -2.26 4.50 -1.33
C VAL A 56 -2.42 6.02 -1.38
N GLU A 57 -1.35 6.78 -1.19
CA GLU A 57 -1.35 8.25 -1.30
C GLU A 57 -1.77 8.72 -2.69
N GLU A 58 -1.18 8.17 -3.75
CA GLU A 58 -1.57 8.51 -5.13
C GLU A 58 -3.03 8.19 -5.41
N ARG A 59 -3.55 7.08 -4.86
CA ARG A 59 -4.96 6.73 -4.98
C ARG A 59 -5.88 7.73 -4.26
N ARG A 60 -5.49 8.21 -3.08
CA ARG A 60 -6.26 9.22 -2.35
C ARG A 60 -6.30 10.54 -3.11
N LYS A 61 -5.17 10.99 -3.66
CA LYS A 61 -5.11 12.21 -4.48
C LYS A 61 -6.07 12.14 -5.67
N HIS A 62 -6.08 11.01 -6.39
CA HIS A 62 -7.01 10.80 -7.50
C HIS A 62 -8.48 10.91 -7.07
N ILE A 63 -8.85 10.35 -5.92
CA ILE A 63 -10.22 10.46 -5.38
C ILE A 63 -10.56 11.91 -5.02
N ASP A 64 -9.64 12.61 -4.34
CA ASP A 64 -9.85 14.02 -3.96
C ASP A 64 -10.00 14.93 -5.17
N ASP A 65 -9.22 14.69 -6.23
CA ASP A 65 -9.30 15.43 -7.48
C ASP A 65 -10.60 15.14 -8.23
N GLU A 66 -11.04 13.88 -8.33
CA GLU A 66 -12.34 13.52 -8.92
C GLU A 66 -13.51 14.17 -8.15
N LEU A 67 -13.47 14.20 -6.82
CA LEU A 67 -14.50 14.86 -6.00
C LEU A 67 -14.55 16.38 -6.23
N LYS A 68 -13.38 17.04 -6.32
CA LYS A 68 -13.33 18.49 -6.62
C LYS A 68 -13.90 18.83 -7.98
N HIS A 69 -13.64 18.01 -8.99
CA HIS A 69 -14.16 18.22 -10.35
C HIS A 69 -15.64 17.84 -10.51
N SER A 70 -16.20 17.04 -9.59
CA SER A 70 -17.61 16.64 -9.64
C SER A 70 -18.57 17.61 -8.94
N ILE A 71 -18.03 18.56 -8.16
CA ILE A 71 -18.80 19.54 -7.36
C ILE A 71 -18.83 20.94 -8.02
N LEU A 72 -18.17 21.10 -9.18
CA LEU A 72 -18.19 22.29 -10.04
C LEU A 72 -18.94 21.99 -11.33
#